data_AF-A0A926BFY6-F1
#
_entry.id   AF-A0A926BFY6-F1
#
_cell.length_a   1.000
_cell.length_b   1.000
_cell.length_c   1.000
_cell.angle_alpha   90.00
_cell.angle_beta   90.00
_cell.angle_gamma   90.00
#
_symmetry.space_group_name_H-M   'P 1'
#
loop_
_entity.id
_entity.type
_entity.pdbx_description
1 polymer ?
#
loop_
_entity_poly.entity_id
_entity_poly.type
_entity_poly.pdbx_seq_one_letter_code
_entity_poly.pdbx_strand_id
1 'polypeptide(L)'
;VAHNVDAARVLAQALAKEFGPGKNATLVVGMSKSHEAGPFLSELAPLARRVIATAPTFRPKPALEIADAARSLGLPVTRTKSVEEALKVATDLTLQENDASGYIVVTGSFYTIGETSLQKRK
;
A
#
# COMPACT_ATOMS: atom_id res chain seq x y z
N VAL A 1 4.34 7.05 8.51
CA VAL A 1 4.63 5.86 7.69
C VAL A 1 4.55 4.62 8.56
N ALA A 2 4.01 3.52 8.05
CA ALA A 2 4.14 2.22 8.69
C ALA A 2 5.18 1.39 7.94
N HIS A 3 6.09 0.74 8.65
CA HIS A 3 7.13 -0.09 8.05
C HIS A 3 7.42 -1.39 8.84
N ASN A 4 6.66 -1.63 9.90
CA ASN A 4 6.69 -2.83 10.74
C ASN A 4 5.26 -3.18 11.17
N VAL A 5 5.08 -4.32 11.84
CA VAL A 5 3.76 -4.86 12.20
C VAL A 5 3.01 -3.93 13.16
N ASP A 6 3.66 -3.44 14.22
CA ASP A 6 3.01 -2.57 15.20
C ASP A 6 2.55 -1.24 14.58
N ALA A 7 3.39 -0.65 13.72
CA ALA A 7 3.02 0.56 12.99
C ALA A 7 1.92 0.29 11.95
N ALA A 8 1.88 -0.91 11.35
CA ALA A 8 0.81 -1.31 10.44
C ALA A 8 -0.53 -1.42 11.17
N ARG A 9 -0.53 -1.99 12.38
CA ARG A 9 -1.70 -2.05 13.25
C ARG A 9 -2.22 -0.67 13.62
N VAL A 10 -1.33 0.22 14.06
CA VAL A 10 -1.69 1.62 14.38
C VAL A 10 -2.23 2.33 13.13
N LEU A 11 -1.62 2.12 11.97
CA LEU A 11 -2.11 2.65 10.71
C LEU A 11 -3.52 2.12 10.37
N ALA A 12 -3.75 0.82 10.52
CA ALA A 12 -5.06 0.20 10.28
C ALA A 12 -6.13 0.84 11.19
N GLN A 13 -5.84 0.98 12.48
CA GLN A 13 -6.76 1.62 13.44
C GLN A 13 -7.06 3.08 13.07
N ALA A 14 -6.04 3.84 12.66
CA ALA A 14 -6.22 5.22 12.24
C ALA A 14 -7.08 5.32 10.96
N LEU A 15 -6.83 4.47 9.97
CA LEU A 15 -7.62 4.43 8.72
C LEU A 15 -9.07 4.02 8.97
N ALA A 16 -9.30 3.00 9.80
CA ALA A 16 -10.65 2.55 10.16
C ALA A 16 -11.44 3.63 10.92
N LYS A 17 -10.74 4.42 11.74
CA LYS A 17 -11.35 5.55 12.47
C LYS A 17 -11.71 6.71 11.54
N GLU A 18 -10.85 7.02 10.57
CA GLU A 18 -11.02 8.17 9.67
C GLU A 18 -12.01 7.89 8.54
N PHE A 19 -11.90 6.73 7.90
CA PHE A 19 -12.66 6.39 6.69
C PHE A 19 -13.73 5.32 6.91
N GLY A 20 -13.89 4.86 8.15
CA GLY A 20 -14.80 3.78 8.51
C GLY A 20 -14.22 2.38 8.26
N PRO A 21 -14.90 1.34 8.76
CA PRO A 21 -14.52 -0.05 8.49
C PRO A 21 -14.89 -0.43 7.05
N GLY A 22 -14.10 -1.34 6.45
CA GLY A 22 -14.41 -1.91 5.13
C GLY A 22 -13.23 -1.89 4.16
N LYS A 23 -13.38 -2.61 3.05
CA LYS A 23 -12.34 -2.82 2.04
C LYS A 23 -12.34 -1.72 0.97
N ASN A 24 -12.01 -0.50 1.39
CA ASN A 24 -12.01 0.68 0.50
C ASN A 24 -10.60 1.21 0.20
N ALA A 25 -9.57 0.64 0.83
CA ALA A 25 -8.19 1.10 0.63
C ALA A 25 -7.53 0.42 -0.58
N THR A 26 -7.00 1.22 -1.51
CA THR A 26 -5.97 0.79 -2.46
C THR A 26 -4.60 1.02 -1.82
N LEU A 27 -3.92 -0.05 -1.42
CA LEU A 27 -2.62 0.05 -0.75
C LEU A 27 -1.47 0.07 -1.77
N VAL A 28 -0.70 1.13 -1.84
CA VAL A 28 0.58 1.18 -2.56
C VAL A 28 1.69 0.83 -1.58
N VAL A 29 2.31 -0.33 -1.76
CA VAL A 29 3.24 -0.90 -0.79
C VAL A 29 4.59 -1.16 -1.44
N GLY A 30 5.59 -0.43 -0.95
CA GLY A 30 7.00 -0.71 -1.19
C GLY A 30 7.74 -0.80 0.14
N MET A 31 8.60 -1.79 0.29
CA MET A 31 9.26 -2.10 1.55
C MET A 31 10.78 -2.17 1.40
N SER A 32 11.49 -1.92 2.50
CA SER A 32 12.91 -2.27 2.61
C SER A 32 13.07 -3.79 2.69
N LYS A 33 14.20 -4.32 2.22
CA LYS A 33 14.54 -5.75 2.25
C LYS A 33 14.42 -6.37 3.65
N SER A 34 14.67 -5.58 4.70
CA SER A 34 14.64 -5.99 6.11
C SER A 34 13.24 -6.12 6.73
N HIS A 35 12.18 -5.68 6.05
CA HIS A 35 10.82 -5.73 6.60
C HIS A 35 10.11 -7.02 6.18
N GLU A 36 9.18 -7.50 7.00
CA GLU A 36 8.40 -8.69 6.70
C GLU A 36 7.04 -8.32 6.09
N ALA A 37 6.82 -8.67 4.82
CA ALA A 37 5.63 -8.24 4.08
C ALA A 37 4.35 -8.93 4.57
N GLY A 38 4.40 -10.23 4.89
CA GLY A 38 3.22 -10.99 5.33
C GLY A 38 2.60 -10.43 6.61
N PRO A 39 3.34 -10.44 7.75
CA PRO A 39 2.84 -9.88 9.01
C PRO A 39 2.45 -8.39 8.92
N PHE A 40 3.15 -7.61 8.10
CA PHE A 40 2.78 -6.22 7.86
C PHE A 40 1.43 -6.09 7.13
N LEU A 41 1.25 -6.84 6.04
CA LEU A 41 0.04 -6.78 5.22
C LEU A 41 -1.17 -7.39 5.94
N SER A 42 -0.98 -8.38 6.83
CA SER A 42 -2.10 -8.99 7.56
C SER A 42 -2.83 -8.00 8.46
N GLU A 43 -2.13 -7.01 9.02
CA GLU A 43 -2.74 -5.94 9.83
C GLU A 43 -3.58 -4.98 8.97
N LEU A 44 -3.22 -4.79 7.70
CA LEU A 44 -3.91 -3.88 6.78
C LEU A 44 -4.98 -4.58 5.92
N ALA A 45 -4.91 -5.90 5.79
CA ALA A 45 -5.78 -6.72 4.95
C ALA A 45 -7.29 -6.51 5.20
N PRO A 46 -7.78 -6.29 6.44
CA PRO A 46 -9.20 -6.03 6.68
C PRO A 46 -9.74 -4.77 5.99
N LEU A 47 -8.87 -3.79 5.72
CA LEU A 47 -9.22 -2.52 5.08
C LEU A 47 -8.87 -2.47 3.59
N ALA A 48 -8.05 -3.42 3.13
CA ALA A 48 -7.50 -3.44 1.79
C ALA A 48 -8.53 -3.98 0.78
N ARG A 49 -8.87 -3.16 -0.21
CA ARG A 49 -9.54 -3.60 -1.44
C ARG A 49 -8.57 -4.34 -2.35
N ARG A 50 -7.36 -3.80 -2.45
CA ARG A 50 -6.29 -4.30 -3.31
C ARG A 50 -4.93 -3.78 -2.85
N VAL A 51 -3.88 -4.42 -3.36
CA VAL A 51 -2.49 -4.01 -3.16
C VAL A 51 -1.86 -3.69 -4.52
N ILE A 52 -1.09 -2.61 -4.59
CA ILE A 52 -0.15 -2.30 -5.65
C ILE A 52 1.25 -2.49 -5.06
N ALA A 53 1.86 -3.63 -5.36
CA ALA A 53 3.18 -4.00 -4.89
C ALA A 53 4.25 -3.36 -5.77
N THR A 54 5.14 -2.58 -5.17
CA THR A 54 6.22 -1.87 -5.87
C THR A 54 7.54 -2.00 -5.09
N ALA A 55 8.62 -1.51 -5.68
CA ALA A 55 9.94 -1.52 -5.09
C ALA A 55 10.50 -0.08 -5.11
N PRO A 56 10.90 0.50 -3.95
CA PRO A 56 11.64 1.74 -3.94
C PRO A 56 13.06 1.53 -4.49
N THR A 57 13.75 2.60 -4.84
CA THR A 57 15.11 2.56 -5.38
C THR A 57 16.13 2.10 -4.34
N PHE A 58 15.98 2.52 -3.08
CA PHE A 58 16.95 2.21 -2.03
C PHE A 58 16.54 0.99 -1.18
N ARG A 59 17.42 -0.03 -1.17
CA ARG A 59 17.27 -1.31 -0.43
C ARG A 59 15.90 -1.99 -0.61
N PRO A 60 15.39 -2.16 -1.83
CA PRO A 60 14.07 -2.73 -2.03
C PRO A 60 13.98 -4.18 -1.56
N LYS A 61 12.85 -4.49 -0.92
CA LYS A 61 12.27 -5.83 -1.03
C LYS A 61 11.70 -6.00 -2.45
N PRO A 62 11.93 -7.14 -3.12
CA PRO A 62 11.33 -7.41 -4.42
C PRO A 62 9.80 -7.28 -4.38
N ALA A 63 9.22 -6.55 -5.34
CA ALA A 63 7.77 -6.40 -5.46
C ALA A 63 7.04 -7.75 -5.61
N LEU A 64 7.72 -8.79 -6.12
CA LEU A 64 7.20 -10.15 -6.15
C LEU A 64 6.93 -10.71 -4.75
N GLU A 65 7.86 -10.56 -3.81
CA GLU A 65 7.68 -11.05 -2.44
C GLU A 65 6.50 -10.35 -1.74
N ILE A 66 6.33 -9.06 -1.96
CA ILE A 66 5.19 -8.29 -1.44
C ILE A 66 3.89 -8.79 -2.08
N ALA A 67 3.90 -9.08 -3.39
CA ALA A 67 2.73 -9.58 -4.09
C ALA A 67 2.33 -10.99 -3.64
N ASP A 68 3.29 -11.88 -3.42
CA ASP A 68 3.01 -13.25 -2.96
C ASP A 68 2.47 -13.25 -1.52
N ALA A 69 2.97 -12.36 -0.67
CA ALA A 69 2.40 -12.12 0.66
C ALA A 69 0.94 -11.60 0.57
N ALA A 70 0.65 -10.63 -0.30
CA ALA A 70 -0.70 -10.13 -0.50
C ALA A 70 -1.66 -11.22 -1.02
N ARG A 71 -1.23 -12.03 -1.99
CA ARG A 71 -2.02 -13.16 -2.52
C ARG A 71 -2.33 -14.21 -1.47
N SER A 72 -1.36 -14.52 -0.62
CA SER A 72 -1.53 -15.48 0.48
C SER A 72 -2.58 -15.03 1.49
N LEU A 73 -2.86 -13.72 1.57
CA LEU A 73 -3.92 -13.12 2.37
C LEU A 73 -5.25 -12.95 1.60
N GLY A 74 -5.34 -13.46 0.36
CA GLY A 74 -6.52 -13.34 -0.49
C GLY A 74 -6.75 -11.94 -1.07
N LEU A 75 -5.72 -11.08 -1.09
CA LEU A 75 -5.84 -9.73 -1.63
C LEU A 75 -5.54 -9.71 -3.13
N PRO A 76 -6.39 -9.07 -3.95
CA PRO A 76 -6.03 -8.73 -5.33
C PRO A 76 -4.76 -7.89 -5.33
N VAL A 77 -3.79 -8.24 -6.18
CA VAL A 77 -2.52 -7.53 -6.25
C VAL A 77 -2.04 -7.30 -7.67
N THR A 78 -1.58 -6.07 -7.91
CA THR A 78 -0.87 -5.67 -9.13
C THR A 78 0.58 -5.35 -8.76
N ARG A 79 1.53 -5.77 -9.59
CA ARG A 79 2.94 -5.40 -9.43
C ARG A 79 3.31 -4.28 -10.39
N THR A 80 4.13 -3.34 -9.93
CA THR A 80 4.72 -2.30 -10.78
C THR A 80 6.24 -2.27 -10.62
N LYS A 81 6.92 -1.54 -11.51
CA LYS A 81 8.38 -1.42 -11.55
C LYS A 81 8.90 -0.22 -10.77
N SER A 82 8.06 0.80 -10.55
CA SER A 82 8.40 2.01 -9.79
C SER A 82 7.25 2.48 -8.90
N VAL A 83 7.56 3.36 -7.96
CA VAL A 83 6.56 4.03 -7.10
C VAL A 83 5.64 4.92 -7.93
N GLU A 84 6.18 5.63 -8.91
CA GLU A 84 5.40 6.48 -9.82
C GLU A 84 4.36 5.68 -10.62
N GLU A 85 4.78 4.55 -11.22
CA GLU A 85 3.85 3.66 -11.91
C GLU A 85 2.79 3.10 -10.95
N ALA A 86 3.19 2.77 -9.71
CA ALA A 86 2.27 2.29 -8.69
C ALA A 86 1.18 3.32 -8.36
N LEU A 87 1.55 4.59 -8.22
CA LEU A 87 0.62 5.69 -7.97
C LEU A 87 -0.34 5.90 -9.12
N LYS A 88 0.16 5.85 -10.36
CA LYS A 88 -0.69 5.97 -11.56
C LYS A 88 -1.72 4.84 -11.58
N VAL A 89 -1.29 3.60 -11.44
CA VAL A 89 -2.18 2.43 -11.41
C VAL A 89 -3.19 2.52 -10.26
N ALA A 90 -2.75 2.91 -9.06
CA ALA A 90 -3.63 3.08 -7.92
C ALA A 90 -4.70 4.14 -8.16
N THR A 91 -4.31 5.26 -8.76
CA THR A 91 -5.20 6.38 -9.09
C THR A 91 -6.22 5.98 -10.15
N ASP A 92 -5.75 5.40 -11.25
CA ASP A 92 -6.60 4.93 -12.35
C ASP A 92 -7.66 3.93 -11.84
N LEU A 93 -7.23 2.93 -11.05
CA LEU A 93 -8.15 1.92 -10.50
C LEU A 93 -9.12 2.49 -9.46
N THR A 94 -8.68 3.42 -8.61
CA THR A 94 -9.55 3.95 -7.55
C THR A 94 -10.59 4.93 -8.13
N LEU A 95 -10.23 5.72 -9.16
CA LEU A 95 -11.16 6.65 -9.81
C LEU A 95 -12.18 5.96 -10.71
N GLN A 96 -11.79 4.88 -11.41
CA GLN A 96 -12.68 4.16 -12.34
C GLN A 96 -13.87 3.50 -11.64
N GLU A 97 -13.78 3.22 -10.35
CA GLU A 97 -14.80 2.44 -9.63
C GLU A 97 -16.05 3.26 -9.27
N ASN A 98 -16.12 4.56 -9.62
CA ASN A 98 -17.21 5.48 -9.25
C ASN A 98 -17.57 5.45 -7.75
N ASP A 99 -16.64 4.93 -6.94
CA ASP A 99 -16.81 4.75 -5.50
C ASP A 99 -16.18 5.94 -4.80
N ALA A 100 -17.03 6.90 -4.42
CA ALA A 100 -16.61 8.11 -3.74
C ALA A 100 -15.94 7.85 -2.37
N SER A 101 -15.97 6.61 -1.87
CA SER A 101 -15.36 6.21 -0.59
C SER A 101 -13.96 5.58 -0.74
N GLY A 102 -13.51 5.29 -1.97
CA GLY A 102 -12.19 4.71 -2.22
C GLY A 102 -11.05 5.67 -1.91
N TYR A 103 -10.01 5.20 -1.23
CA TYR A 103 -8.82 6.00 -0.91
C TYR A 103 -7.52 5.23 -1.14
N ILE A 104 -6.44 5.97 -1.42
CA ILE A 104 -5.12 5.41 -1.68
C ILE A 104 -4.23 5.62 -0.45
N VAL A 105 -3.56 4.56 -0.01
CA VAL A 105 -2.60 4.61 1.09
C VAL A 105 -1.23 4.20 0.58
N VAL A 106 -0.25 5.12 0.66
CA VAL A 106 1.15 4.82 0.33
C VAL A 106 1.91 4.52 1.62
N THR A 107 2.50 3.34 1.73
CA THR A 107 3.15 2.89 2.97
C THR A 107 4.22 1.82 2.72
N GLY A 108 4.79 1.25 3.79
CA GLY A 108 5.76 0.15 3.77
C GLY A 108 7.20 0.58 3.98
N SER A 109 7.57 1.79 3.55
CA SER A 109 8.89 2.37 3.84
C SER A 109 8.90 3.89 3.64
N PHE A 110 9.84 4.56 4.33
CA PHE A 110 10.12 5.98 4.08
C PHE A 110 10.63 6.22 2.66
N TYR A 111 11.38 5.28 2.07
CA TYR A 111 11.88 5.40 0.69
C TYR A 111 10.73 5.43 -0.32
N THR A 112 9.74 4.55 -0.15
CA THR A 112 8.54 4.54 -1.00
C THR A 112 7.77 5.85 -0.91
N ILE A 113 7.62 6.42 0.29
CA ILE A 113 6.95 7.72 0.43
C ILE A 113 7.82 8.85 -0.16
N GLY A 114 9.13 8.83 0.06
CA GLY A 114 10.04 9.84 -0.49
C GLY A 114 10.10 9.87 -2.01
N GLU A 115 9.82 8.73 -2.66
CA GLU A 115 9.72 8.61 -4.12
C GLU A 115 8.33 8.95 -4.66
N THR A 116 7.36 9.26 -3.79
CA THR A 116 6.13 9.88 -4.26
C THR A 116 6.45 11.29 -4.69
N SER A 117 6.12 11.65 -5.93
CA SER A 117 6.10 13.03 -6.37
C SER A 117 5.01 13.75 -5.58
N LEU A 118 5.39 14.33 -4.43
CA LEU A 118 4.51 15.18 -3.63
C LEU A 118 4.12 16.39 -4.48
N GLN A 119 3.02 16.28 -5.23
CA GLN A 119 2.31 17.46 -5.68
C GLN A 119 1.71 18.10 -4.43
N LYS A 120 2.42 19.10 -3.89
CA LYS A 120 1.82 20.03 -2.94
C LYS A 120 0.55 20.55 -3.62
N ARG A 121 -0.62 20.23 -3.07
CA ARG A 121 -1.85 20.94 -3.42
C ARG A 121 -1.52 22.42 -3.20
N LYS A 122 -1.47 23.19 -4.29
CA LYS A 122 -1.48 24.65 -4.21
C LYS A 122 -2.83 25.10 -3.67
#